data_AF-Q1WCH6-F1
#
_entry.id   AF-Q1WCH6-F1
#
_cell.length_a   1.000
_cell.length_b   1.000
_cell.length_c   1.000
_cell.angle_alpha   90.00
_cell.angle_beta   90.00
_cell.angle_gamma   90.00
#
_symmetry.space_group_name_H-M   'P 1'
#
loop_
_entity.id
_entity.type
_entity.pdbx_description
1 polymer ?
#
loop_
_entity_poly.entity_id
_entity_poly.type
_entity_poly.pdbx_seq_one_letter_code
_entity_poly.pdbx_strand_id
1 'polypeptide(L)' 'CTGTYRQLFHPEQLITGKEDAANNYARGHYTIGKEIIDLVLDRTRKLGDQCTGLQGFLIFHS' A
#
# COMPACT_ATOMS: atom_id res chain seq x y z
N CYS A 1 1.20 14.78 -1.96
CA CYS A 1 2.01 14.31 -3.11
C CYS A 1 2.36 15.48 -4.03
N THR A 2 3.54 16.09 -3.88
CA THR A 2 3.94 17.33 -4.60
C THR A 2 5.33 17.25 -5.26
N GLY A 3 5.86 16.04 -5.46
CA GLY A 3 7.19 15.85 -6.09
C GLY A 3 7.17 15.86 -7.62
N THR A 4 8.36 15.92 -8.22
CA THR A 4 8.59 15.95 -9.69
C THR A 4 7.91 14.79 -10.42
N TYR A 5 7.82 13.60 -9.79
CA TYR A 5 7.20 12.40 -10.36
C TYR A 5 5.72 12.23 -10.00
N ARG A 6 5.02 13.27 -9.55
CA ARG A 6 3.62 13.18 -9.11
C ARG A 6 2.63 12.65 -10.15
N GLN A 7 2.95 12.75 -11.45
CA GLN A 7 2.10 12.27 -12.54
C GLN A 7 2.41 10.83 -12.97
N LEU A 8 3.52 10.25 -12.50
CA LEU A 8 3.95 8.92 -12.90
C LEU A 8 3.10 7.83 -12.26
N PHE A 9 2.64 8.04 -11.04
CA PHE A 9 1.88 7.07 -10.27
C PHE A 9 0.40 7.42 -10.27
N HIS A 10 -0.45 6.42 -10.50
CA HIS A 10 -1.88 6.63 -10.39
C HIS A 10 -2.22 6.97 -8.93
N PRO A 11 -3.01 8.02 -8.63
CA PRO A 11 -3.26 8.45 -7.25
C PRO A 11 -3.84 7.33 -6.37
N GLU A 12 -4.59 6.40 -6.95
CA GLU A 12 -5.16 5.25 -6.24
C GLU A 12 -4.14 4.17 -5.84
N GLN A 13 -2.92 4.21 -6.40
CA GLN A 13 -1.80 3.36 -6.00
C GLN A 13 -1.02 3.96 -4.81
N LEU A 14 -1.30 5.22 -4.46
CA LEU A 14 -0.69 5.91 -3.31
C LEU A 14 -1.63 5.82 -2.11
N ILE A 15 -1.40 4.83 -1.25
CA ILE A 15 -2.22 4.60 -0.05
C ILE A 15 -1.53 5.23 1.16
N THR A 16 -2.25 6.10 1.88
CA THR A 16 -1.76 6.77 3.11
C THR A 16 -2.77 6.62 4.24
N GLY A 17 -2.30 6.26 5.43
CA GLY A 17 -3.10 6.27 6.67
C GLY A 17 -3.14 7.66 7.31
N LYS A 18 -4.10 7.89 8.22
CA LYS A 18 -4.17 9.12 9.03
C LYS A 18 -3.17 9.13 10.17
N GLU A 19 -2.91 7.95 10.75
CA GLU A 19 -1.98 7.75 11.85
C GLU A 19 -0.85 6.81 11.43
N ASP A 20 0.34 7.01 11.99
CA ASP A 20 1.50 6.14 11.76
C ASP A 20 1.56 4.99 12.78
N ALA A 21 2.50 4.07 12.56
CA ALA A 21 2.75 2.97 13.48
C ALA A 21 3.53 3.40 14.75
N ALA A 22 4.00 4.66 14.83
CA ALA A 22 4.81 5.20 15.92
C ALA A 22 5.97 4.27 16.37
N ASN A 23 6.69 3.65 15.42
CA ASN A 23 7.76 2.66 15.66
C ASN A 23 7.35 1.42 16.50
N ASN A 24 6.05 1.10 16.59
CA ASN A 24 5.54 -0.01 17.38
C ASN A 24 4.98 -1.11 16.46
N TYR A 25 5.61 -2.29 16.48
CA TYR A 25 5.18 -3.45 15.67
C TYR A 25 3.75 -3.87 16.00
N ALA A 26 3.37 -3.94 17.28
CA ALA A 26 2.02 -4.33 17.67
C ALA A 26 0.98 -3.32 17.16
N ARG A 27 1.31 -2.02 17.19
CA ARG A 27 0.44 -0.97 16.64
C ARG A 27 0.32 -1.11 15.12
N GLY A 28 1.45 -1.24 14.44
CA GLY A 28 1.52 -1.39 12.99
C GLY A 28 0.85 -2.67 12.48
N HIS A 29 0.86 -3.77 13.23
CA HIS A 29 0.30 -5.05 12.79
C HIS A 29 -1.15 -5.27 13.25
N TYR A 30 -1.47 -5.02 14.52
CA TYR A 30 -2.76 -5.42 15.09
C TYR A 30 -3.82 -4.32 15.14
N THR A 31 -3.42 -3.04 15.09
CA THR A 31 -4.35 -1.90 15.22
C THR A 31 -4.43 -1.12 13.92
N ILE A 32 -3.50 -0.19 13.69
CA ILE A 32 -3.47 0.69 12.51
C ILE A 32 -3.33 -0.12 11.21
N GLY A 33 -2.53 -1.20 11.21
CA GLY A 33 -2.40 -2.07 10.04
C GLY A 33 -3.69 -2.77 9.66
N LYS A 34 -4.52 -3.17 10.63
CA LYS A 34 -5.81 -3.83 10.35
C LYS A 34 -6.81 -2.91 9.66
N GLU A 35 -6.75 -1.60 9.92
CA GLU A 35 -7.65 -0.65 9.26
C GLU A 35 -7.28 -0.40 7.80
N ILE A 36 -6.00 -0.58 7.44
CA ILE A 36 -5.46 -0.26 6.12
C ILE A 36 -5.29 -1.52 5.25
N ILE A 37 -5.17 -2.71 5.84
CA ILE A 37 -4.87 -3.95 5.12
C ILE A 37 -5.92 -4.27 4.04
N ASP A 38 -7.21 -4.08 4.33
CA ASP A 38 -8.28 -4.37 3.37
C ASP A 38 -8.20 -3.47 2.13
N LEU A 39 -7.85 -2.19 2.34
CA LEU A 39 -7.66 -1.23 1.24
C LEU A 39 -6.42 -1.59 0.40
N VAL A 40 -5.31 -1.97 1.04
CA VAL A 40 -4.09 -2.38 0.35
C VAL A 40 -4.33 -3.66 -0.47
N LEU A 41 -5.05 -4.62 0.10
CA LEU A 41 -5.40 -5.87 -0.58
C LEU A 41 -6.31 -5.63 -1.79
N ASP A 42 -7.33 -4.78 -1.68
CA ASP A 42 -8.22 -4.45 -2.80
C ASP A 42 -7.46 -3.81 -3.97
N ARG A 43 -6.57 -2.86 -3.67
CA ARG A 43 -5.75 -2.20 -4.69
C ARG A 43 -4.74 -3.15 -5.33
N THR A 44 -4.09 -4.00 -4.53
CA THR A 44 -3.15 -5.02 -5.04
C THR A 44 -3.86 -6.01 -5.94
N ARG A 45 -5.07 -6.45 -5.57
CA ARG A 45 -5.91 -7.33 -6.39
C ARG A 45 -6.26 -6.70 -7.74
N LYS A 46 -6.69 -5.43 -7.77
CA LYS A 46 -6.98 -4.71 -9.01
C LYS A 46 -5.77 -4.65 -9.96
N LEU A 47 -4.55 -4.53 -9.43
CA LEU A 47 -3.33 -4.58 -10.24
C LEU A 47 -3.04 -6.00 -10.74
N GLY A 48 -3.30 -7.02 -9.91
CA GLY A 48 -3.19 -8.42 -10.31
C GLY A 48 -4.16 -8.81 -11.43
N ASP A 49 -5.41 -8.34 -11.36
CA ASP A 49 -6.44 -8.59 -12.39
C ASP A 49 -6.10 -7.97 -13.75
N GLN A 50 -5.27 -6.92 -13.77
CA GLN A 50 -4.77 -6.28 -15.00
C GLN A 50 -3.59 -7.04 -15.63
N CYS A 51 -3.04 -8.04 -14.94
CA CYS A 51 -1.88 -8.81 -15.38
C CYS A 51 -2.33 -10.18 -15.93
N THR A 52 -1.83 -10.56 -17.11
CA THR A 52 -2.13 -11.88 -17.72
C THR A 52 -1.31 -13.03 -17.14
N GLY A 53 -0.29 -12.72 -16.33
CA GLY A 53 0.62 -13.70 -15.73
C GLY A 53 1.46 -13.09 -14.61
N LEU A 54 0.80 -12.67 -13.52
CA LEU A 54 1.48 -12.12 -12.34
C LEU A 54 2.45 -13.15 -11.75
N GLN A 55 3.75 -12.83 -11.73
CA GLN A 55 4.80 -13.74 -11.24
C GLN A 55 5.01 -13.64 -9.73
N GLY A 56 4.80 -12.46 -9.13
CA GLY A 56 5.03 -12.24 -7.71
C GLY A 56 5.11 -10.75 -7.37
N PHE A 57 5.54 -10.46 -6.13
CA PHE A 57 5.63 -9.12 -5.58
C PHE A 57 7.06 -8.82 -5.12
N LEU A 58 7.51 -7.58 -5.31
CA LEU A 58 8.70 -7.03 -4.69
C LEU A 58 8.25 -6.12 -3.54
N ILE A 59 8.57 -6.50 -2.31
CA ILE A 59 8.18 -5.76 -1.10
C ILE A 59 9.41 -5.03 -0.57
N PHE A 60 9.33 -3.70 -0.54
CA PHE A 60 10.34 -2.84 0.06
C PHE A 60 9.82 -2.36 1.43
N HIS A 61 10.52 -2.69 2.51
CA HIS A 61 10.26 -2.21 3.87
C HIS A 61 11.57 -1.89 4.59
N SER A 62 11.51 -1.15 5.71
CA SER A 62 12.64 -0.86 6.61
C SER A 62 12.87 -1.98 7.63
#